data_AF-A0A060BM37-F1
#
_entry.id   AF-A0A060BM37-F1
#
_cell.length_a   1.000
_cell.length_b   1.000
_cell.length_c   1.000
_cell.angle_alpha   90.00
_cell.angle_beta   90.00
_cell.angle_gamma   90.00
#
_symmetry.space_group_name_H-M   'P 1'
#
loop_
_entity.id
_entity.type
_entity.pdbx_description
1 polymer ?
#
loop_
_entity_poly.entity_id
_entity_poly.type
_entity_poly.pdbx_seq_one_letter_code
_entity_poly.pdbx_strand_id
1 'polypeptide(L)'
;MAKQLALYVTLYSPLQMAADLPESYERHLDAFQFIKDVAVDWDDSKYLEAEPGRYVTVARKAKGTDSWFVGGITGAAARTSSFTLDFLEPDKEYV
;
A
#
# COMPACT_ATOMS: atom_id res chain seq x y z
N MET A 1 -3.04 -13.26 2.71
CA MET A 1 -4.02 -12.22 2.32
C MET A 1 -3.38 -10.83 2.22
N ALA A 2 -2.80 -10.28 3.29
CA ALA A 2 -2.23 -8.92 3.30
C ALA A 2 -1.21 -8.59 2.19
N LYS A 3 -0.41 -9.57 1.75
CA LYS A 3 0.53 -9.39 0.62
C LYS A 3 -0.16 -8.98 -0.68
N GLN A 4 -1.40 -9.42 -0.93
CA GLN A 4 -2.17 -9.03 -2.12
C GLN A 4 -2.64 -7.57 -2.04
N LEU A 5 -3.04 -7.10 -0.85
CA LEU A 5 -3.42 -5.70 -0.63
C LEU A 5 -2.22 -4.76 -0.85
N ALA A 6 -1.03 -5.16 -0.38
CA ALA A 6 0.19 -4.36 -0.57
C ALA A 6 0.54 -4.11 -2.04
N LEU A 7 0.11 -4.97 -2.97
CA LEU A 7 0.40 -4.82 -4.41
C LEU A 7 -0.18 -3.53 -4.99
N TYR A 8 -1.33 -3.06 -4.49
CA TYR A 8 -1.95 -1.80 -4.93
C TYR A 8 -1.05 -0.58 -4.72
N VAL A 9 -0.10 -0.66 -3.78
CA VAL A 9 0.86 0.42 -3.49
C VAL A 9 2.25 0.08 -4.05
N THR A 10 2.70 -1.17 -3.95
CA THR A 10 4.06 -1.54 -4.38
C THR A 10 4.21 -1.64 -5.90
N LEU A 11 3.16 -2.06 -6.62
CA LEU A 11 3.12 -2.11 -8.08
C LEU A 11 2.30 -0.95 -8.61
N TYR A 12 3.00 0.10 -9.05
CA TYR A 12 2.34 1.25 -9.62
C TYR A 12 1.66 0.92 -10.95
N SER A 13 0.37 1.23 -11.04
CA SER A 13 -0.43 1.26 -12.25
C SER A 13 -1.58 2.25 -12.06
N PRO A 14 -1.85 3.15 -13.03
CA PRO A 14 -3.02 4.04 -12.98
C PRO A 14 -4.35 3.29 -13.20
N LEU A 15 -4.28 2.01 -13.60
CA LEU A 15 -5.41 1.11 -13.71
C LEU A 15 -5.14 -0.13 -12.83
N GLN A 16 -5.86 -0.25 -11.72
CA GLN A 16 -5.74 -1.37 -10.78
C GLN A 16 -6.97 -2.27 -10.91
N MET A 17 -6.74 -3.59 -10.93
CA MET A 17 -7.81 -4.59 -11.05
C MET A 17 -7.98 -5.34 -9.73
N ALA A 18 -9.20 -5.34 -9.20
CA ALA A 18 -9.63 -6.28 -8.16
C ALA A 18 -9.99 -7.62 -8.84
N ALA A 19 -9.04 -8.54 -8.90
CA ALA A 19 -9.09 -9.70 -9.81
C ALA A 19 -9.92 -10.92 -9.33
N ASP A 20 -10.33 -10.97 -8.07
CA ASP A 20 -11.12 -12.08 -7.51
C ASP A 20 -12.64 -11.93 -7.80
N LEU A 21 -13.39 -13.00 -7.54
CA LEU A 21 -14.85 -13.03 -7.65
C LEU A 21 -15.51 -12.18 -6.56
N PRO A 22 -16.64 -11.51 -6.83
CA PRO A 22 -17.41 -10.76 -5.84
C PRO A 22 -17.68 -11.54 -4.55
N GLU A 23 -18.05 -12.83 -4.68
CA GLU A 23 -18.37 -13.71 -3.56
C GLU A 23 -17.15 -14.02 -2.67
N SER A 24 -15.94 -13.85 -3.19
CA SER A 24 -14.69 -13.97 -2.43
C SER A 24 -14.47 -12.74 -1.55
N TYR A 25 -14.76 -11.54 -2.08
CA TYR A 25 -14.64 -10.29 -1.32
C TYR A 25 -15.68 -10.16 -0.21
N GLU A 26 -16.90 -10.64 -0.43
CA GLU A 26 -17.97 -10.64 0.58
C GLU A 26 -17.59 -11.40 1.86
N ARG A 27 -16.66 -12.37 1.76
CA ARG A 27 -16.14 -13.12 2.91
C ARG A 27 -15.06 -12.36 3.70
N HIS A 28 -14.49 -11.30 3.10
CA HIS A 28 -13.35 -10.53 3.62
C HIS A 28 -13.57 -9.02 3.43
N LEU A 29 -14.77 -8.53 3.79
CA LEU A 29 -15.16 -7.13 3.61
C LEU A 29 -14.27 -6.16 4.39
N ASP A 30 -13.72 -6.61 5.51
CA ASP A 30 -12.73 -5.88 6.33
C ASP A 30 -11.46 -5.57 5.53
N ALA A 31 -10.93 -6.56 4.82
CA ALA A 31 -9.76 -6.40 3.95
C ALA A 31 -10.09 -5.71 2.62
N PHE A 32 -11.30 -5.94 2.10
CA PHE A 32 -11.77 -5.30 0.88
C PHE A 32 -11.89 -3.78 1.02
N GLN A 33 -12.10 -3.27 2.23
CA GLN A 33 -12.14 -1.84 2.50
C GLN A 33 -10.87 -1.12 2.03
N PHE A 34 -9.69 -1.74 2.19
CA PHE A 34 -8.43 -1.18 1.67
C PHE A 34 -8.45 -1.04 0.13
N ILE A 35 -9.00 -2.02 -0.59
CA ILE A 35 -9.10 -1.99 -2.06
C ILE A 35 -10.04 -0.87 -2.51
N LYS A 36 -11.07 -0.55 -1.71
CA LYS A 36 -12.01 0.54 -2.00
C LYS A 36 -11.39 1.92 -1.75
N ASP A 37 -10.54 2.04 -0.74
CA ASP A 37 -10.01 3.34 -0.29
C ASP A 37 -8.69 3.72 -0.99
N VAL A 38 -7.92 2.74 -1.46
CA VAL A 38 -6.62 2.98 -2.08
C VAL A 38 -6.74 3.81 -3.37
N ALA A 39 -5.95 4.86 -3.45
CA ALA A 39 -5.86 5.67 -4.66
C ALA A 39 -5.12 4.91 -5.79
N VAL A 40 -5.29 5.39 -7.02
CA VAL A 40 -4.60 4.86 -8.21
C VAL A 40 -3.62 5.86 -8.83
N ASP A 41 -3.67 7.12 -8.39
CA ASP A 41 -2.81 8.22 -8.85
C ASP A 41 -2.21 8.95 -7.63
N TRP A 42 -0.96 9.41 -7.77
CA TRP A 42 -0.10 9.78 -6.64
C TRP A 42 0.64 11.09 -6.90
N ASP A 43 0.62 12.02 -5.93
CA ASP A 43 1.41 13.26 -5.98
C ASP A 43 2.87 13.04 -5.55
N ASP A 44 3.10 12.11 -4.62
CA ASP A 44 4.43 11.78 -4.13
C ASP A 44 4.56 10.27 -3.89
N SER A 45 5.78 9.75 -4.02
CA SER A 45 6.11 8.35 -3.80
C SER A 45 7.48 8.23 -3.13
N LYS A 46 7.51 7.64 -1.93
CA LYS A 46 8.71 7.41 -1.13
C LYS A 46 8.99 5.90 -1.05
N TYR A 47 10.16 5.50 -1.53
CA TYR A 47 10.65 4.13 -1.35
C TYR A 47 11.37 4.06 -0.01
N LEU A 48 10.70 3.50 0.99
CA LEU A 48 11.21 3.45 2.37
C LEU A 48 12.25 2.35 2.53
N GLU A 49 12.01 1.20 1.89
CA GLU A 49 12.87 0.04 1.93
C GLU A 49 12.82 -0.67 0.57
N ALA A 50 13.95 -1.02 -0.03
CA ALA A 50 13.96 -1.75 -1.29
C ALA A 50 15.22 -2.60 -1.40
N GLU A 51 15.05 -3.89 -1.66
CA GLU A 51 16.13 -4.83 -1.93
C GLU A 51 15.66 -5.82 -3.00
N PRO A 52 16.25 -5.80 -4.22
CA PRO A 52 15.84 -6.64 -5.34
C PRO A 52 15.76 -8.12 -4.97
N GLY A 53 14.64 -8.77 -5.32
CA GLY A 53 14.40 -10.18 -5.00
C GLY A 53 14.12 -10.49 -3.52
N ARG A 54 14.19 -9.49 -2.62
CA ARG A 54 13.96 -9.69 -1.18
C ARG A 54 12.74 -8.96 -0.66
N TYR A 55 12.65 -7.64 -0.80
CA TYR A 55 11.52 -6.87 -0.28
C TYR A 55 11.42 -5.49 -0.90
N VAL A 56 10.22 -4.90 -0.80
CA VAL A 56 10.01 -3.48 -1.08
C VAL A 56 8.90 -2.95 -0.17
N THR A 57 9.10 -1.76 0.39
CA THR A 57 8.15 -0.99 1.19
C THR A 57 8.06 0.41 0.62
N VAL A 58 6.86 0.82 0.21
CA VAL A 58 6.61 2.11 -0.46
C VAL A 58 5.49 2.84 0.28
N ALA A 59 5.69 4.15 0.50
CA ALA A 59 4.64 5.09 0.89
C ALA A 59 4.29 5.98 -0.30
N ARG A 60 3.00 6.24 -0.53
CA ARG A 60 2.53 7.12 -1.61
C ARG A 60 1.46 8.08 -1.11
N LYS A 61 1.55 9.35 -1.53
CA LYS A 61 0.57 10.40 -1.24
C LYS A 61 -0.47 10.40 -2.36
N ALA A 62 -1.73 10.15 -2.03
CA ALA A 62 -2.81 10.14 -3.01
C ALA A 62 -3.01 11.54 -3.61
N LYS A 63 -3.14 11.61 -4.92
CA LYS A 63 -3.16 12.86 -5.66
C LYS A 63 -4.29 13.79 -5.24
N GLY A 64 -3.96 15.05 -4.96
CA GLY A 64 -4.90 16.08 -4.53
C GLY A 64 -5.42 15.88 -3.10
N THR A 65 -4.82 15.00 -2.31
CA THR A 65 -5.23 14.70 -0.93
C THR A 65 -4.03 14.71 0.01
N ASP A 66 -4.28 14.74 1.31
CA ASP A 66 -3.26 14.53 2.35
C ASP A 66 -3.14 13.06 2.80
N SER A 67 -3.85 12.14 2.13
CA SER A 67 -3.87 10.73 2.50
C SER A 67 -2.64 10.00 1.98
N TRP A 68 -1.99 9.27 2.89
CA TRP A 68 -0.84 8.43 2.58
C TRP A 68 -1.22 6.94 2.65
N PHE A 69 -0.69 6.17 1.70
CA PHE A 69 -0.87 4.73 1.63
C PHE A 69 0.48 4.04 1.68
N VAL A 70 0.61 3.00 2.51
CA VAL A 70 1.84 2.23 2.68
C VAL A 70 1.61 0.79 2.29
N GLY A 71 2.48 0.25 1.44
CA GLY A 71 2.49 -1.17 1.08
C GLY A 71 3.88 -1.75 1.19
N GLY A 72 3.99 -2.90 1.85
CA GLY A 72 5.22 -3.66 1.99
C GLY A 72 5.05 -5.10 1.53
N ILE A 73 5.94 -5.58 0.68
CA ILE A 73 6.01 -7.00 0.28
C ILE A 73 7.39 -7.56 0.61
N THR A 74 7.41 -8.81 1.08
CA THR A 74 8.63 -9.62 1.24
C THR A 74 8.59 -10.82 0.29
N GLY A 75 9.77 -11.33 -0.02
CA GLY A 75 10.00 -12.55 -0.79
C GLY A 75 9.71 -13.81 0.05
N ALA A 76 10.57 -14.82 -0.05
CA ALA A 76 10.38 -16.09 0.63
C ALA A 76 10.68 -16.04 2.15
N ALA A 77 11.55 -15.13 2.58
CA ALA A 77 11.95 -15.01 3.98
C ALA A 77 11.04 -14.07 4.77
N ALA A 78 10.67 -14.47 5.98
CA ALA A 78 10.03 -13.58 6.95
C ALA A 78 10.99 -12.43 7.31
N ARG A 79 10.43 -11.25 7.54
CA ARG A 79 11.20 -10.02 7.78
C ARG A 79 10.41 -9.09 8.69
N THR A 80 11.14 -8.38 9.55
CA THR A 80 10.64 -7.20 10.25
C THR A 80 11.00 -5.96 9.43
N SER A 81 9.99 -5.17 9.10
CA SER A 81 10.14 -3.87 8.42
C SER A 81 10.39 -2.79 9.48
N SER A 82 11.34 -1.89 9.23
CA SER A 82 11.71 -0.81 10.14
C SER A 82 11.92 0.47 9.33
N PHE A 83 10.95 1.36 9.38
CA PHE A 83 11.00 2.66 8.72
C PHE A 83 10.37 3.73 9.61
N THR A 84 10.71 4.98 9.32
CA THR A 84 10.17 6.16 9.97
C THR A 84 8.97 6.70 9.20
N LEU A 85 8.06 7.39 9.90
CA LEU A 85 6.92 8.09 9.31
C LEU A 85 7.25 9.57 9.06
N ASP A 86 8.52 9.88 8.78
CA ASP A 86 9.05 11.24 8.56
C ASP A 86 8.61 11.86 7.23
N PHE A 87 7.94 11.09 6.37
CA PHE A 87 7.27 11.58 5.17
C PHE A 87 5.90 12.21 5.46
N LEU A 88 5.34 11.98 6.65
CA LEU A 88 4.09 12.62 7.07
C LEU A 88 4.37 14.08 7.44
N GLU A 89 3.33 14.91 7.31
CA GLU A 89 3.45 16.32 7.64
C GLU A 89 3.56 16.49 9.18
N PRO A 90 4.52 17.30 9.67
CA PRO A 90 4.63 17.60 11.09
C PRO A 90 3.34 18.17 11.65
N ASP A 91 3.01 17.80 12.89
CA ASP A 91 1.83 18.28 13.63
C ASP A 91 0.47 17.97 12.99
N LYS A 92 0.39 17.03 12.03
CA LYS A 92 -0.87 16.47 11.54
C LYS A 92 -1.18 15.11 12.18
N GLU A 93 -2.44 14.92 12.57
CA GLU A 93 -2.98 13.62 12.97
C GLU A 93 -3.56 12.89 11.74
N TYR A 94 -3.28 11.59 11.67
CA TYR A 94 -3.78 10.69 10.63
C TYR A 94 -4.58 9.58 11.31
N VAL A 95 -5.78 9.29 10.80
CA VAL A 95 -6.72 8.30 11.35
C VAL A 95 -6.97 7.20 10.34
#